data_AF-A0A8S4QR05-F1
#
_entry.id   AF-A0A8S4QR05-F1
#
_cell.length_a   1.000
_cell.length_b   1.000
_cell.length_c   1.000
_cell.angle_alpha   90.00
_cell.angle_beta   90.00
_cell.angle_gamma   90.00
#
_symmetry.space_group_name_H-M   'P 1'
#
loop_
_entity.id
_entity.type
_entity.pdbx_description
1 polymer ?
#
loop_
_entity_poly.entity_id
_entity_poly.type
_entity_poly.pdbx_seq_one_letter_code
_entity_poly.pdbx_strand_id
1 'polypeptide(L)' 'ARALFKELSKRVIESTGDPRAGSYLGQQISLAIQRGNAASILGTLPRCGGFEDVLDFV' A
#
# COMPACT_ATOMS: atom_id res chain seq x y z
N ALA A 1 15.40 -1.52 -3.93
CA ALA A 1 14.20 -1.27 -3.08
C ALA A 1 14.54 -1.11 -1.59
N ARG A 2 15.11 -2.13 -0.92
CA ARG A 2 15.33 -2.10 0.56
C ARG A 2 16.26 -0.99 1.05
N ALA A 3 17.34 -0.69 0.31
CA ALA A 3 18.26 0.41 0.63
C ALA A 3 17.57 1.79 0.55
N LEU A 4 16.78 2.02 -0.52
CA LEU A 4 16.00 3.24 -0.69
C LEU A 4 14.97 3.43 0.43
N PHE A 5 14.22 2.36 0.76
CA PHE A 5 13.26 2.42 1.85
C PHE A 5 13.92 2.77 3.18
N LYS A 6 15.07 2.16 3.48
CA LYS A 6 15.82 2.45 4.72
C LYS A 6 16.24 3.92 4.79
N GLU A 7 16.75 4.48 3.70
CA GLU A 7 17.18 5.87 3.63
C GLU A 7 15.99 6.83 3.76
N LEU A 8 14.87 6.55 3.09
CA LEU A 8 13.64 7.35 3.20
C LEU A 8 13.07 7.29 4.62
N SER A 9 12.98 6.11 5.21
CA SER A 9 12.50 5.95 6.59
C SER A 9 13.38 6.73 7.57
N LYS A 10 14.70 6.71 7.40
CA LYS A 10 15.62 7.51 8.22
C LYS A 10 15.34 9.01 8.07
N ARG A 11 15.27 9.53 6.84
CA ARG A 11 15.02 10.96 6.59
C ARG A 11 13.67 11.44 7.09
N VAL A 12 12.65 10.61 6.97
CA VAL A 12 11.32 10.92 7.49
C VAL A 12 11.35 11.03 9.02
N ILE A 13 12.00 10.08 9.71
CA ILE A 13 12.17 10.13 11.17
C ILE A 13 12.96 11.37 11.59
N GLU A 14 14.05 11.69 10.89
CA GLU A 14 14.87 12.87 11.19
C GLU A 14 14.11 14.20 10.97
N SER A 15 13.28 14.27 9.94
CA SER A 15 12.49 15.46 9.60
C SER A 15 11.29 15.66 10.54
N THR A 16 10.61 14.59 10.94
CA THR A 16 9.42 14.68 11.79
C THR A 16 9.73 14.64 13.29
N GLY A 17 10.89 14.09 13.67
CA GLY A 17 11.24 13.78 15.06
C GLY A 17 10.47 12.59 15.64
N ASP A 18 9.60 11.94 14.88
CA ASP A 18 8.80 10.79 15.33
C ASP A 18 9.48 9.47 14.94
N PRO A 19 9.92 8.65 15.92
CA PRO A 19 10.54 7.35 15.64
C PRO A 19 9.60 6.35 14.93
N ARG A 20 8.27 6.57 14.98
CA ARG A 20 7.26 5.70 14.35
C ARG A 20 7.04 6.01 12.88
N ALA A 21 7.50 7.17 12.40
CA ALA A 21 7.20 7.65 11.06
C ALA A 21 7.74 6.73 9.94
N GLY A 22 8.86 6.05 10.17
CA GLY A 22 9.38 5.03 9.25
C GLY A 22 8.48 3.80 9.11
N SER A 23 7.88 3.34 10.22
CA SER A 23 6.91 2.23 10.21
C SER A 23 5.61 2.63 9.52
N TYR A 24 5.15 3.86 9.76
CA TYR A 24 3.97 4.42 9.08
C TYR A 24 4.18 4.50 7.56
N LEU A 25 5.36 4.94 7.10
CA LEU A 25 5.71 4.96 5.68
C LEU A 25 5.60 3.57 5.05
N GLY A 26 6.14 2.55 5.73
CA GLY A 26 6.02 1.15 5.28
C GLY A 26 4.57 0.70 5.14
N GLN A 27 3.74 0.98 6.15
CA GLN A 27 2.31 0.64 6.11
C GLN A 27 1.58 1.32 4.95
N GLN A 28 1.86 2.61 4.69
CA GLN A 28 1.24 3.34 3.58
C GLN A 28 1.62 2.76 2.22
N ILE A 29 2.88 2.38 2.04
CA ILE A 29 3.34 1.74 0.80
C ILE A 29 2.62 0.40 0.61
N SER A 30 2.55 -0.44 1.65
CA SER A 30 1.84 -1.72 1.59
C SER A 30 0.35 -1.54 1.25
N LEU A 31 -0.32 -0.54 1.83
CA LEU A 31 -1.73 -0.25 1.51
C LEU A 31 -1.91 0.23 0.08
N ALA A 32 -1.02 1.10 -0.42
CA ALA A 32 -1.07 1.57 -1.80
C ALA A 32 -0.92 0.42 -2.80
N ILE A 33 -0.01 -0.53 -2.55
CA ILE A 33 0.18 -1.72 -3.38
C ILE A 33 -1.09 -2.59 -3.36
N GLN A 34 -1.63 -2.89 -2.18
CA GLN A 34 -2.85 -3.69 -2.06
C GLN A 34 -4.03 -3.05 -2.79
N ARG A 35 -4.20 -1.72 -2.67
CA ARG A 35 -5.23 -0.97 -3.40
C ARG A 35 -5.01 -1.02 -4.91
N GLY A 36 -3.76 -0.91 -5.36
CA GLY A 36 -3.41 -1.04 -6.78
C GLY A 36 -3.71 -2.44 -7.34
N ASN A 37 -3.40 -3.49 -6.57
CA ASN A 37 -3.73 -4.87 -6.92
C ASN A 37 -5.24 -5.07 -7.01
N ALA A 38 -6.01 -4.61 -6.01
CA ALA A 38 -7.47 -4.69 -6.02
C ALA A 38 -8.07 -3.93 -7.21
N ALA A 39 -7.63 -2.69 -7.47
CA ALA A 39 -8.08 -1.90 -8.60
C ALA A 39 -7.77 -2.57 -9.96
N SER A 40 -6.62 -3.23 -10.06
CA SER A 40 -6.24 -3.98 -11.27
C SER A 40 -7.17 -5.17 -11.50
N ILE A 41 -7.50 -5.93 -10.45
CA ILE A 41 -8.45 -7.04 -10.51
C ILE A 41 -9.85 -6.53 -10.87
N LEU A 42 -10.37 -5.53 -10.16
CA LEU A 42 -11.67 -4.92 -10.46
C LEU A 42 -11.77 -4.43 -11.91
N GLY A 43 -10.70 -3.84 -12.44
CA GLY A 43 -10.64 -3.37 -13.82
C GLY A 43 -10.68 -4.47 -14.87
N THR A 44 -10.41 -5.73 -14.49
CA THR A 44 -10.45 -6.90 -15.37
C THR A 44 -11.72 -7.73 -15.26
N LEU A 45 -12.54 -7.51 -14.23
CA LEU A 45 -13.80 -8.23 -14.08
C LEU A 45 -14.86 -7.69 -15.05
N PRO A 46 -15.64 -8.56 -15.73
CA PRO A 46 -16.80 -8.10 -16.48
C PRO A 46 -17.73 -7.38 -15.50
N ARG A 47 -18.34 -6.26 -15.94
CA ARG A 47 -19.19 -5.35 -15.14
C ARG A 47 -20.43 -5.99 -14.50
N CYS A 48 -20.55 -7.32 -14.53
CA CYS A 48 -21.67 -8.09 -14.01
C CYS A 48 -21.51 -8.49 -12.53
N GLY A 49 -20.33 -8.30 -11.93
CA GLY A 49 -20.10 -8.59 -10.51
C GLY A 49 -19.98 -7.32 -9.67
N GLY A 50 -20.69 -7.26 -8.55
CA GLY A 50 -20.57 -6.18 -7.58
C GLY A 50 -19.22 -6.24 -6.85
N PHE A 51 -18.95 -5.27 -5.98
CA PHE A 51 -17.77 -5.33 -5.08
C PHE A 51 -17.72 -6.62 -4.23
N GLU A 52 -18.86 -7.29 -4.05
CA GLU A 52 -18.98 -8.53 -3.27
C GLU A 52 -18.26 -9.72 -3.94
N ASP A 53 -18.26 -9.81 -5.27
CA ASP A 53 -17.56 -10.88 -6.01
C ASP A 53 -16.03 -10.80 -5.88
N VAL A 54 -15.50 -9.61 -5.55
CA VAL A 54 -14.06 -9.41 -5.29
C VAL A 54 -13.69 -9.91 -3.90
N LEU A 55 -14.57 -9.74 -2.91
CA LEU A 55 -14.35 -10.26 -1.55
C LEU A 55 -14.45 -11.79 -1.52
N ASP A 56 -15.29 -12.40 -2.34
CA ASP A 56 -15.39 -13.87 -2.46
C ASP A 56 -14.15 -14.52 -3.14
N PHE A 57 -13.32 -13.72 -3.83
CA PHE A 57 -12.10 -14.21 -4.50
C PHE A 57 -10.83 -14.14 -3.62
N VAL A 58 -10.84 -13.35 -2.53
CA VAL A 58 -9.69 -13.13 -1.63
C VAL A 58 -9.84 -13.96 -0.36
#